data_AF-D5Q4N2-F1
#
_entry.id   AF-D5Q4N2-F1
#
_cell.length_a   1.000
_cell.length_b   1.000
_cell.length_c   1.000
_cell.angle_alpha   90.00
_cell.angle_beta   90.00
_cell.angle_gamma   90.00
#
_symmetry.space_group_name_H-M   'P 1'
#
loop_
_entity.id
_entity.type
_entity.pdbx_description
1 polymer ?
#
loop_
_entity_poly.entity_id
_entity_poly.type
_entity_poly.pdbx_seq_one_letter_code
_entity_poly.pdbx_strand_id
1 'polypeptide(L)' 'MQHVINLSTIYILYKKIFEGRLKMGILEGAAMIREIAIKIAKEKGITEQKAWPEAVKEFKEKYELVL' A
#
# COMPACT_ATOMS: atom_id res chain seq x y z
N MET A 1 22.11 16.13 26.50
CA MET A 1 22.56 15.86 25.12
C MET A 1 21.34 15.81 24.23
N GLN A 2 21.10 16.82 23.40
CA GLN A 2 20.07 16.75 22.37
C GLN A 2 20.62 15.96 21.19
N HIS A 3 19.98 14.83 20.87
CA HIS A 3 20.26 14.07 19.66
C HIS A 3 19.80 14.90 18.45
N VAL A 4 20.72 15.64 17.84
CA VAL A 4 20.46 16.34 16.58
C VAL A 4 20.47 15.28 15.47
N ILE A 5 19.28 14.82 15.07
CA ILE A 5 19.14 13.93 13.92
C ILE A 5 19.45 14.76 12.67
N ASN A 6 20.50 14.38 11.94
CA ASN A 6 20.89 15.06 10.71
C ASN A 6 19.76 14.93 9.65
N LEU A 7 19.42 16.04 9.00
CA LEU A 7 18.43 16.09 7.91
C LEU A 7 18.77 15.11 6.79
N SER A 8 20.05 14.84 6.52
CA SER A 8 20.46 13.82 5.55
C SER A 8 20.06 12.40 5.96
N THR A 9 20.15 12.09 7.25
CA THR A 9 19.70 10.80 7.81
C THR A 9 18.19 10.64 7.69
N ILE A 10 17.44 11.70 7.97
CA ILE A 10 15.97 11.72 7.79
C ILE A 10 15.62 11.52 6.31
N TYR A 11 16.31 12.21 5.40
CA TYR A 11 16.09 12.08 3.96
C TYR A 11 16.40 10.66 3.44
N ILE A 12 17.49 10.05 3.90
CA ILE A 12 17.86 8.67 3.52
C ILE A 12 16.82 7.67 4.02
N LEU A 13 16.35 7.81 5.27
CA LEU A 13 15.29 6.95 5.82
C LEU A 13 13.97 7.13 5.08
N TYR A 14 13.59 8.38 4.78
CA TYR A 14 12.39 8.70 4.02
C TYR A 14 12.45 8.10 2.62
N LYS A 15 13.57 8.31 1.91
CA LYS A 15 13.83 7.75 0.59
C LYS A 15 13.78 6.21 0.61
N LYS A 16 14.37 5.53 1.61
CA LYS A 16 14.33 4.06 1.72
C LYS A 16 12.93 3.52 1.98
N ILE A 17 12.14 4.22 2.80
CA ILE A 17 10.72 3.88 3.07
C ILE A 17 9.84 4.15 1.84
N PHE A 18 10.16 5.18 1.06
CA PHE A 18 9.36 5.65 -0.06
C PHE A 18 9.71 4.97 -1.39
N GLU A 19 10.98 4.69 -1.67
CA GLU A 19 11.44 3.88 -2.81
C GLU A 19 10.93 2.43 -2.72
N GLY A 20 10.73 1.90 -1.50
CA GLY A 20 10.03 0.65 -1.28
C GLY A 20 8.52 0.70 -1.59
N ARG A 21 7.91 1.89 -1.59
CA ARG A 21 6.49 2.10 -1.92
C ARG A 21 6.24 2.51 -3.38
N LEU A 22 7.19 3.20 -4.02
CA LEU A 22 7.01 3.79 -5.35
C LEU A 22 7.30 2.84 -6.53
N LYS A 23 7.93 1.69 -6.30
CA LYS A 23 8.25 0.74 -7.37
C LYS A 23 7.18 -0.32 -7.59
N MET A 24 5.93 -0.03 -7.25
CA MET A 24 4.88 -1.02 -7.47
C MET A 24 4.50 -1.06 -8.96
N GLY A 25 4.95 -2.10 -9.65
CA GLY A 25 4.55 -2.34 -11.04
C GLY A 25 3.05 -2.64 -11.12
N ILE A 26 2.43 -2.47 -12.30
CA ILE A 26 1.00 -2.77 -12.53
C ILE A 26 0.64 -4.20 -12.07
N LEU A 27 1.56 -5.15 -12.26
CA LEU A 27 1.39 -6.55 -11.83
C LEU A 27 1.36 -6.72 -10.31
N GLU A 28 2.21 -5.99 -9.60
CA GLU A 28 2.28 -6.03 -8.13
C GLU A 28 1.05 -5.34 -7.51
N GLY A 29 0.62 -4.22 -8.10
CA GLY A 29 -0.63 -3.56 -7.69
C GLY A 29 -1.84 -4.46 -7.89
N ALA A 30 -1.93 -5.16 -9.02
CA ALA A 30 -3.01 -6.11 -9.27
C ALA A 30 -3.00 -7.29 -8.29
N ALA A 31 -1.81 -7.81 -7.93
CA ALA A 31 -1.68 -8.87 -6.93
C ALA A 31 -2.16 -8.41 -5.54
N MET A 32 -1.82 -7.18 -5.12
CA MET A 32 -2.27 -6.65 -3.83
C MET A 32 -3.77 -6.41 -3.78
N ILE A 33 -4.36 -5.85 -4.84
CA ILE A 33 -5.83 -5.68 -4.92
C ILE A 33 -6.51 -7.05 -4.80
N ARG A 34 -5.94 -8.09 -5.42
CA ARG A 34 -6.46 -9.45 -5.33
C ARG A 34 -6.37 -10.01 -3.90
N GLU A 35 -5.25 -9.82 -3.21
CA GLU A 35 -5.11 -10.24 -1.81
C GLU A 35 -6.14 -9.57 -0.90
N ILE A 36 -6.36 -8.26 -1.08
CA ILE A 36 -7.38 -7.51 -0.36
C ILE A 36 -8.78 -8.06 -0.68
N ALA A 37 -9.08 -8.33 -1.96
CA ALA A 37 -10.36 -8.89 -2.39
C ALA A 37 -10.63 -10.27 -1.76
N ILE A 38 -9.63 -11.14 -1.70
CA ILE A 38 -9.74 -12.45 -1.05
C ILE A 38 -10.04 -12.30 0.45
N LYS A 39 -9.38 -11.34 1.11
CA LYS A 39 -9.59 -11.08 2.53
C LYS A 39 -11.02 -10.60 2.81
N ILE A 40 -11.49 -9.59 2.07
CA ILE A 40 -12.85 -9.06 2.18
C ILE A 40 -13.89 -10.13 1.85
N ALA A 41 -13.64 -10.95 0.82
CA ALA A 41 -14.50 -12.06 0.45
C ALA A 41 -14.68 -13.06 1.60
N LYS A 42 -13.59 -13.43 2.28
CA LYS A 42 -13.63 -14.30 3.47
C LYS A 42 -14.35 -13.66 4.64
N GLU A 43 -14.09 -12.39 4.94
CA GLU A 43 -14.70 -11.69 6.07
C GLU A 43 -16.21 -11.49 5.90
N LYS A 44 -16.67 -11.25 4.68
CA LYS A 44 -18.09 -10.98 4.38
C LYS A 44 -18.87 -12.20 3.88
N GLY A 45 -18.21 -13.34 3.66
CA GLY A 45 -18.83 -14.52 3.05
C GLY A 45 -19.33 -14.27 1.62
N ILE A 46 -18.66 -13.39 0.88
CA ILE A 46 -19.00 -13.04 -0.52
C ILE A 46 -17.96 -13.61 -1.48
N THR A 47 -18.22 -13.54 -2.78
CA THR A 47 -17.25 -13.95 -3.81
C THR A 47 -16.17 -12.89 -4.01
N GLU A 48 -14.98 -13.31 -4.44
CA GLU A 48 -13.85 -12.41 -4.79
C GLU A 48 -14.28 -11.28 -5.74
N GLN A 49 -15.11 -11.60 -6.74
CA GLN A 49 -15.63 -10.64 -7.71
C GLN A 49 -16.49 -9.54 -7.06
N LYS A 50 -17.30 -9.90 -6.05
CA LYS A 50 -18.12 -8.94 -5.30
C LYS A 50 -17.27 -8.09 -4.35
N ALA A 51 -16.14 -8.63 -3.88
CA ALA A 51 -15.20 -7.92 -3.02
C ALA A 51 -14.28 -6.95 -3.78
N TRP A 52 -14.16 -7.10 -5.11
CA TRP A 52 -13.25 -6.32 -5.95
C TRP A 52 -13.42 -4.79 -5.84
N PRO A 53 -14.65 -4.21 -5.86
CA PRO A 53 -14.83 -2.76 -5.75
C PRO A 53 -14.32 -2.20 -4.42
N GLU A 54 -14.53 -2.95 -3.33
CA GLU A 54 -14.06 -2.57 -2.00
C GLU A 54 -12.53 -2.72 -1.89
N ALA A 55 -11.99 -3.78 -2.47
CA ALA A 55 -10.55 -4.01 -2.50
C ALA A 55 -9.79 -2.93 -3.27
N VAL A 56 -10.33 -2.49 -4.41
CA VAL A 56 -9.80 -1.36 -5.17
C VAL A 56 -9.88 -0.08 -4.35
N LYS A 57 -10.99 0.16 -3.64
CA LYS A 57 -11.13 1.34 -2.77
C LYS A 57 -10.09 1.36 -1.64
N GLU A 58 -9.91 0.24 -0.94
CA GLU A 58 -8.92 0.12 0.13
C GLU A 58 -7.48 0.23 -0.40
N PHE A 59 -7.21 -0.33 -1.58
CA PHE A 59 -5.93 -0.17 -2.26
C PHE A 59 -5.65 1.31 -2.59
N LYS A 60 -6.64 2.02 -3.14
CA LYS A 60 -6.50 3.45 -3.42
C LYS A 60 -6.25 4.27 -2.16
N GLU A 61 -7.00 4.04 -1.10
CA GLU A 61 -6.81 4.74 0.17
C GLU A 61 -5.42 4.48 0.79
N LYS A 62 -4.89 3.26 0.67
CA LYS A 62 -3.59 2.91 1.27
C LYS A 62 -2.38 3.29 0.43
N TYR A 63 -2.52 3.27 -0.90
CA TYR A 63 -1.38 3.36 -1.82
C TYR A 63 -1.46 4.54 -2.80
N GLU A 64 -2.64 5.10 -3.05
CA GLU A 64 -2.86 6.24 -3.95
C GLU A 64 -2.90 7.60 -3.21
N LEU A 65 -2.74 7.62 -1.87
CA LEU A 65 -2.59 8.84 -1.04
C LEU A 65 -1.25 9.59 -1.25
N VAL A 66 -0.53 9.27 -2.33
CA VAL A 66 0.75 9.88 -2.70
C VAL A 66 0.76 10.10 -4.23
N LEU A 67 -0.16 10.94 -4.71
CA LEU A 67 0.01 11.68 -5.96
C LEU A 67 -0.23 13.16 -5.67
#